data_AF-A0A954TRS1-F1
#
_entry.id   AF-A0A954TRS1-F1
#
_cell.length_a   1.000
_cell.length_b   1.000
_cell.length_c   1.000
_cell.angle_alpha   90.00
_cell.angle_beta   90.00
_cell.angle_gamma   90.00
#
_symmetry.space_group_name_H-M   'P 1'
#
loop_
_entity.id
_entity.type
_entity.pdbx_description
1 polymer ?
#
loop_
_entity_poly.entity_id
_entity_poly.type
_entity_poly.pdbx_seq_one_letter_code
_entity_poly.pdbx_strand_id
1 'polypeptide(L)'
;MKEYFVRIGSLGEIRVASALVPLQRGRRVVVRSPRGVEVAEVISQARDSMDKSADRSPAVPVSVYRIVRPTTDADELLVKRLERYKCDAIESCRKRLRDSHCDVTLLDVDQLLDGGTLLMHFLGEMDATSERIAAEVADQYESIVRTHHLSELLADGCGPECGTTAGCGSACAGCSGCGV
;
A
#
# COMPACT_ATOMS: atom_id res chain seq x y z
N MET A 1 14.07 -7.26 -16.49
CA MET A 1 13.06 -6.95 -15.45
C MET A 1 11.71 -7.21 -16.09
N LYS A 2 10.80 -7.93 -15.43
CA LYS A 2 9.49 -8.24 -16.02
C LYS A 2 8.47 -7.18 -15.59
N GLU A 3 7.56 -6.84 -16.49
CA GLU A 3 6.49 -5.88 -16.21
C GLU A 3 5.18 -6.61 -15.87
N TYR A 4 4.42 -6.04 -14.94
CA TYR A 4 3.13 -6.57 -14.49
C TYR A 4 2.12 -5.45 -14.41
N PHE A 5 0.88 -5.74 -14.78
CA PHE A 5 -0.26 -4.94 -14.39
C PHE A 5 -0.59 -5.23 -12.94
N VAL A 6 -0.62 -4.18 -12.13
CA VAL A 6 -0.98 -4.25 -10.72
C VAL A 6 -2.16 -3.34 -10.44
N ARG A 7 -3.07 -3.80 -9.57
CA ARG A 7 -4.15 -2.98 -9.01
C ARG A 7 -3.70 -2.42 -7.68
N ILE A 8 -3.71 -1.10 -7.53
CA ILE A 8 -3.16 -0.36 -6.38
C ILE A 8 -4.16 0.70 -5.89
N GLY A 9 -4.12 0.98 -4.58
CA GLY A 9 -5.03 1.91 -3.93
C GLY A 9 -6.47 1.40 -3.80
N SER A 10 -7.24 2.09 -2.95
CA SER A 10 -8.65 1.84 -2.64
C SER A 10 -9.56 2.00 -3.86
N LEU A 11 -9.25 2.97 -4.73
CA LEU A 11 -9.95 3.19 -5.99
C LEU A 11 -9.62 2.14 -7.07
N GLY A 12 -8.68 1.24 -6.81
CA GLY A 12 -8.35 0.14 -7.71
C GLY A 12 -7.68 0.57 -9.01
N GLU A 13 -6.77 1.55 -8.95
CA GLU A 13 -6.01 2.04 -10.10
C GLU A 13 -5.16 0.91 -10.70
N ILE A 14 -5.17 0.77 -12.03
CA ILE A 14 -4.28 -0.17 -12.72
C ILE A 14 -3.01 0.58 -13.13
N ARG A 15 -1.85 0.03 -12.76
CA ARG A 15 -0.52 0.56 -13.07
C ARG A 15 0.38 -0.54 -13.61
N VAL A 16 1.39 -0.14 -14.39
CA VAL A 16 2.48 -1.03 -14.80
C VAL A 16 3.59 -0.92 -13.77
N ALA A 17 3.98 -2.05 -13.19
CA ALA A 17 5.06 -2.12 -12.22
C ALA A 17 6.10 -3.17 -12.64
N SER A 18 7.37 -2.84 -12.42
CA SER A 18 8.48 -3.73 -12.75
C SER A 18 8.88 -4.61 -11.57
N ALA A 19 9.22 -5.88 -11.82
CA ALA A 19 9.67 -6.82 -10.82
C ALA A 19 10.95 -7.55 -11.25
N LEU A 20 11.76 -7.93 -10.25
CA LEU A 20 12.96 -8.75 -10.43
C LEU A 20 12.64 -10.26 -10.45
N VAL A 21 11.52 -10.65 -9.85
CA VAL A 21 11.11 -12.06 -9.72
C VAL A 21 9.83 -12.33 -10.52
N PRO A 22 9.61 -13.57 -10.99
CA PRO A 22 8.34 -13.97 -11.57
C PRO A 22 7.23 -13.92 -10.51
N LEU A 23 6.07 -13.38 -10.87
CA LEU A 23 4.91 -13.25 -10.00
C LEU A 23 3.68 -13.87 -10.64
N GLN A 24 2.80 -14.42 -9.81
CA GLN A 24 1.55 -15.03 -10.24
C GLN A 24 0.39 -14.03 -10.13
N ARG A 25 -0.62 -14.20 -10.98
CA ARG A 25 -1.88 -13.46 -10.88
C ARG A 25 -2.53 -13.68 -9.50
N GLY A 26 -3.14 -12.63 -8.96
CA GLY A 26 -3.76 -12.61 -7.64
C GLY A 26 -2.78 -12.47 -6.48
N ARG A 27 -1.47 -12.48 -6.73
CA ARG A 27 -0.48 -12.32 -5.67
C ARG A 27 -0.48 -10.88 -5.17
N ARG A 28 -0.62 -10.71 -3.86
CA ARG A 28 -0.40 -9.42 -3.19
C ARG A 28 1.09 -9.13 -3.03
N VAL A 29 1.46 -7.90 -3.32
CA VAL A 29 2.85 -7.44 -3.40
C VAL A 29 3.01 -6.05 -2.81
N VAL A 30 4.19 -5.77 -2.27
CA VAL A 30 4.62 -4.44 -1.84
C VAL A 30 5.22 -3.70 -3.03
N VAL A 31 4.69 -2.53 -3.33
CA VAL A 31 5.09 -1.69 -4.45
C VAL A 31 5.60 -0.35 -3.93
N ARG A 32 6.75 0.09 -4.43
CA ARG A 32 7.20 1.48 -4.30
C ARG A 32 6.62 2.27 -5.45
N SER A 33 5.78 3.25 -5.14
CA SER A 33 5.11 4.15 -6.08
C SER A 33 5.62 5.59 -5.90
N PRO A 34 5.20 6.54 -6.75
CA PRO A 34 5.43 7.97 -6.50
C PRO A 34 4.77 8.49 -5.23
N ARG A 35 3.70 7.82 -4.74
CA ARG A 35 2.95 8.21 -3.54
C ARG A 35 3.64 7.74 -2.27
N GLY A 36 4.31 6.58 -2.32
CA GLY A 36 4.99 5.99 -1.17
C GLY A 36 5.15 4.48 -1.33
N VAL A 37 5.07 3.74 -0.22
CA VAL A 37 5.06 2.27 -0.21
C VAL A 37 3.62 1.80 -0.06
N GLU A 38 3.16 0.90 -0.92
CA GLU A 38 1.75 0.49 -0.96
C GLU A 38 1.61 -1.02 -1.19
N VAL A 39 0.44 -1.58 -0.86
CA VAL A 39 0.08 -2.94 -1.27
C VAL A 39 -0.68 -2.89 -2.58
N ALA A 40 -0.27 -3.74 -3.52
CA ALA A 40 -0.97 -3.95 -4.77
C ALA A 40 -1.25 -5.43 -5.00
N GLU A 41 -2.15 -5.72 -5.93
CA GLU A 41 -2.43 -7.09 -6.39
C GLU A 41 -2.01 -7.25 -7.85
N VAL A 42 -1.28 -8.32 -8.15
CA VAL A 42 -0.86 -8.65 -9.51
C VAL A 42 -2.07 -9.12 -10.33
N ILE A 43 -2.39 -8.41 -11.41
CA ILE A 43 -3.50 -8.75 -12.31
C ILE A 43 -3.03 -9.70 -13.42
N SER A 44 -1.91 -9.36 -14.07
CA SER A 44 -1.29 -10.19 -15.09
C SER A 44 0.13 -9.70 -15.38
N GLN A 45 0.95 -10.56 -16.00
CA GLN A 45 2.19 -10.09 -16.62
C GLN A 45 1.83 -9.16 -17.79
N ALA A 46 2.47 -8.00 -17.87
CA ALA A 46 2.40 -7.18 -19.08
C ALA A 46 3.13 -7.96 -20.19
N ARG A 47 2.52 -8.07 -21.37
CA ARG A 47 3.17 -8.76 -22.49
C ARG A 47 4.49 -8.06 -22.76
N ASP A 48 5.58 -8.82 -22.88
CA ASP A 48 6.77 -8.30 -23.54
C ASP A 48 6.30 -7.85 -24.93
N SER A 49 6.40 -6.56 -25.23
CA SER A 49 6.30 -6.02 -26.58
C SER A 49 7.51 -6.48 -27.37
N MET A 50 7.62 -7.80 -27.55
CA MET A 50 8.66 -8.49 -28.28
C MET A 50 8.03 -9.38 -29.38
N ASP A 51 6.84 -9.01 -29.85
CA ASP A 51 6.51 -9.25 -31.26
C ASP A 51 7.41 -8.32 -32.09
N LYS A 52 8.52 -8.90 -32.56
CA LYS A 52 9.54 -8.27 -33.41
C LYS A 52 8.99 -7.98 -34.81
N SER A 53 7.94 -7.19 -34.91
CA SER A 53 7.38 -6.75 -36.19
C SER A 53 6.59 -5.46 -36.05
N ALA A 54 7.21 -4.42 -35.51
CA ALA A 54 6.79 -3.04 -35.76
C ALA A 54 7.95 -2.08 -35.49
N ASP A 55 8.42 -1.52 -36.59
CA ASP A 55 9.40 -0.46 -36.71
C ASP A 55 8.93 0.83 -35.99
N ARG A 56 9.30 0.98 -34.70
CA ARG A 56 9.58 2.22 -33.95
C ARG A 56 9.61 1.91 -32.45
N SER A 57 10.80 1.92 -31.86
CA SER A 57 10.94 2.00 -30.40
C SER A 57 10.73 3.44 -29.94
N PRO A 58 9.67 3.79 -29.20
CA PRO A 58 9.86 4.68 -28.07
C PRO A 58 10.48 3.84 -26.95
N ALA A 59 11.53 4.37 -26.31
CA ALA A 59 12.18 3.77 -25.16
C ALA A 59 11.14 3.22 -24.16
N VAL A 60 11.33 1.99 -23.69
CA VAL A 60 10.50 1.41 -22.61
C VAL A 60 10.49 2.41 -21.46
N PRO A 61 9.35 3.01 -21.10
CA PRO A 61 9.30 3.93 -19.99
C PRO A 61 9.75 3.18 -18.75
N VAL A 62 10.79 3.67 -18.07
CA VAL A 62 11.17 3.14 -16.75
C VAL A 62 9.93 3.27 -15.87
N SER A 63 9.31 2.14 -15.54
CA SER A 63 8.08 2.14 -14.74
C SER A 63 8.38 2.82 -13.40
N VAL A 64 7.72 3.93 -13.11
CA VAL A 64 7.90 4.64 -11.84
C VAL A 64 7.48 3.78 -10.63
N TYR A 65 6.67 2.74 -10.89
CA TYR A 65 6.24 1.74 -9.92
C TYR A 65 7.18 0.53 -9.94
N ARG A 66 7.67 0.15 -8.75
CA ARG A 66 8.59 -1.00 -8.60
C ARG A 66 8.06 -1.98 -7.56
N ILE A 67 7.88 -3.22 -7.97
CA ILE A 67 7.54 -4.31 -7.04
C ILE A 67 8.80 -4.69 -6.26
N VAL A 68 8.73 -4.55 -4.94
CA VAL A 68 9.86 -4.82 -4.03
C VAL A 68 9.86 -6.28 -3.62
N ARG A 69 8.73 -6.79 -3.14
CA ARG A 69 8.56 -8.17 -2.65
C ARG A 69 7.09 -8.59 -2.60
N PRO A 70 6.77 -9.89 -2.54
CA PRO A 70 5.47 -10.36 -2.07
C PRO A 70 5.14 -9.84 -0.65
N THR A 71 3.86 -9.73 -0.33
CA THR A 71 3.44 -9.47 1.06
C THR A 71 3.77 -10.66 1.96
N THR A 72 4.06 -10.35 3.22
CA THR A 72 4.24 -11.26 4.35
C THR A 72 2.98 -11.24 5.23
N ASP A 73 2.85 -12.22 6.13
CA ASP A 73 1.71 -12.27 7.06
C ASP A 73 1.63 -11.02 7.96
N ALA A 74 2.77 -10.44 8.31
CA ALA A 74 2.83 -9.19 9.06
C ALA A 74 2.22 -8.02 8.26
N ASP A 75 2.55 -7.89 6.96
CA ASP A 75 1.95 -6.87 6.10
C ASP A 75 0.44 -7.07 5.98
N GLU A 76 -0.02 -8.32 5.82
CA GLU A 76 -1.45 -8.65 5.68
C GLU A 76 -2.24 -8.33 6.96
N LEU A 77 -1.68 -8.62 8.13
CA LEU A 77 -2.27 -8.24 9.42
C LEU A 77 -2.32 -6.73 9.59
N LEU A 78 -1.27 -6.03 9.17
CA LEU A 78 -1.17 -4.58 9.20
C LEU A 78 -2.22 -3.93 8.29
N VAL A 79 -2.37 -4.40 7.05
CA VAL A 79 -3.43 -3.95 6.13
C VAL A 79 -4.81 -4.16 6.75
N LYS A 80 -5.08 -5.35 7.31
CA LYS A 80 -6.39 -5.62 7.95
C LYS A 80 -6.69 -4.68 9.11
N ARG A 81 -5.68 -4.34 9.92
CA ARG A 81 -5.83 -3.37 11.02
C ARG A 81 -6.08 -1.96 10.49
N LEU A 82 -5.34 -1.53 9.47
CA LEU A 82 -5.53 -0.22 8.84
C LEU A 82 -6.93 -0.08 8.23
N GLU A 83 -7.41 -1.11 7.52
CA GLU A 83 -8.76 -1.13 6.96
C GLU A 83 -9.85 -0.92 8.02
N ARG A 84 -9.69 -1.49 9.22
CA ARG A 84 -10.65 -1.30 10.31
C ARG A 84 -10.71 0.15 10.78
N TYR A 85 -9.56 0.78 11.02
CA TYR A 85 -9.51 2.18 11.47
C TYR A 85 -9.96 3.15 10.38
N LYS A 86 -9.73 2.80 9.12
CA LYS A 86 -10.16 3.58 7.96
C LYS A 86 -11.68 3.76 7.94
N CYS A 87 -12.45 2.70 8.12
CA CYS A 87 -13.91 2.76 8.08
C CYS A 87 -14.46 3.78 9.10
N ASP A 88 -14.00 3.69 10.36
CA ASP A 88 -14.44 4.58 11.43
C ASP A 88 -14.10 6.05 11.14
N ALA A 89 -12.89 6.31 10.60
CA ALA A 89 -12.45 7.65 10.25
C ALA A 89 -13.22 8.25 9.06
N ILE A 90 -13.50 7.46 8.03
CA ILE A 90 -14.30 7.88 6.87
C ILE A 90 -15.71 8.27 7.31
N GLU A 91 -16.35 7.44 8.15
CA GLU A 91 -17.70 7.71 8.63
C GLU A 91 -17.77 8.98 9.49
N SER A 92 -16.79 9.16 10.38
CA SER A 92 -16.64 10.37 11.19
C SER A 92 -16.48 11.62 10.31
N CYS A 93 -15.59 11.58 9.32
CA CYS A 93 -15.36 12.69 8.39
C CYS A 93 -16.62 13.05 7.60
N ARG A 94 -17.26 12.05 7.00
CA ARG A 94 -18.50 12.22 6.24
C ARG A 94 -19.60 12.85 7.08
N LYS A 95 -19.72 12.45 8.35
CA LYS A 95 -20.69 13.05 9.27
C LYS A 95 -20.40 14.54 9.49
N ARG A 96 -19.15 14.89 9.79
CA ARG A 96 -18.73 16.27 10.05
C ARG A 96 -18.88 17.20 8.84
N LEU A 97 -18.58 16.69 7.63
CA LEU A 97 -18.77 17.43 6.37
C LEU A 97 -20.25 17.73 6.12
N ARG A 98 -21.13 16.73 6.32
CA ARG A 98 -22.58 16.92 6.19
C ARG A 98 -23.13 17.91 7.22
N ASP A 99 -22.73 17.80 8.48
CA ASP A 99 -23.18 18.69 9.56
C ASP A 99 -22.76 20.14 9.30
N SER A 100 -21.63 20.34 8.59
CA SER A 100 -21.10 21.65 8.20
C SER A 100 -21.67 22.18 6.88
N HIS A 101 -22.62 21.46 6.26
CA HIS A 101 -23.24 21.82 4.97
C HIS A 101 -22.24 22.01 3.82
N CYS A 102 -21.12 21.29 3.87
CA CYS A 102 -20.15 21.25 2.78
C CYS A 102 -20.69 20.40 1.62
N ASP A 103 -20.51 20.86 0.38
CA ASP A 103 -20.94 20.13 -0.84
C ASP A 103 -19.91 19.06 -1.29
N VAL A 104 -18.92 18.79 -0.44
CA VAL A 104 -17.86 17.82 -0.68
C VAL A 104 -18.18 16.49 -0.02
N THR A 105 -17.93 15.41 -0.75
CA THR A 105 -18.06 14.05 -0.24
C THR A 105 -16.72 13.34 -0.20
N LEU A 106 -16.28 12.88 0.97
CA LEU A 106 -15.17 11.95 1.10
C LEU A 106 -15.56 10.59 0.49
N LEU A 107 -14.88 10.15 -0.56
CA LEU A 107 -15.11 8.88 -1.26
C LEU A 107 -14.39 7.72 -0.58
N ASP A 108 -13.07 7.84 -0.39
CA ASP A 108 -12.26 6.80 0.23
C ASP A 108 -10.95 7.39 0.76
N VAL A 109 -10.18 6.58 1.47
CA VAL A 109 -8.90 6.94 2.07
C VAL A 109 -7.88 5.84 1.82
N ASP A 110 -6.71 6.19 1.28
CA ASP A 110 -5.57 5.28 1.20
C ASP A 110 -4.61 5.56 2.36
N GLN A 111 -4.32 4.54 3.16
CA GLN A 111 -3.18 4.57 4.08
C GLN A 111 -2.02 3.82 3.44
N LEU A 112 -0.92 4.53 3.24
CA LEU A 112 0.30 3.93 2.71
C LEU A 112 1.04 3.12 3.78
N LEU A 113 1.83 2.14 3.33
CA LEU A 113 2.73 1.31 4.13
C LEU A 113 4.05 2.02 4.49
N ASP A 114 4.13 3.34 4.39
CA ASP A 114 5.25 4.13 4.92
C ASP A 114 5.01 4.61 6.35
N GLY A 115 3.86 4.26 6.93
CA GLY A 115 3.56 4.49 8.35
C GLY A 115 3.08 5.90 8.68
N GLY A 116 2.76 6.73 7.68
CA GLY A 116 2.23 8.07 7.95
C GLY A 116 1.48 8.74 6.80
N THR A 117 1.61 8.28 5.55
CA THR A 117 0.94 8.97 4.45
C THR A 117 -0.51 8.52 4.28
N LEU A 118 -1.43 9.47 4.46
CA LEU A 118 -2.86 9.33 4.26
C LEU A 118 -3.29 10.12 3.01
N LEU A 119 -3.89 9.45 2.03
CA LEU A 119 -4.49 10.12 0.87
C LEU A 119 -6.00 10.05 0.99
N MET A 120 -6.65 11.21 1.01
CA MET A 120 -8.10 11.32 1.08
C MET A 120 -8.65 11.68 -0.29
N HIS A 121 -9.58 10.87 -0.81
CA HIS A 121 -10.20 11.09 -2.12
C HIS A 121 -11.55 11.78 -1.94
N PHE A 122 -11.68 13.00 -2.46
CA PHE A 122 -12.90 13.78 -2.36
C PHE A 122 -13.61 13.90 -3.71
N LEU A 123 -14.93 13.99 -3.66
CA LEU A 123 -15.80 14.37 -4.78
C LEU A 123 -16.40 15.75 -4.50
N GLY A 124 -16.18 16.70 -5.40
CA GLY A 124 -16.60 18.10 -5.25
C GLY A 124 -15.41 19.05 -5.09
N GLU A 125 -15.70 20.36 -5.07
CA GLU A 125 -14.69 21.40 -4.86
C GLU A 125 -14.48 21.65 -3.37
N MET A 126 -13.23 21.57 -2.91
CA MET A 126 -12.90 21.84 -1.52
C MET A 126 -12.94 23.34 -1.22
N ASP A 127 -13.68 23.70 -0.18
CA ASP A 127 -13.63 25.02 0.45
C ASP A 127 -12.73 24.99 1.70
N ALA A 128 -12.40 26.17 2.24
CA ALA A 128 -11.57 26.30 3.43
C ALA A 128 -12.14 25.55 4.65
N THR A 129 -13.47 25.40 4.73
CA THR A 129 -14.12 24.64 5.80
C THR A 129 -13.88 23.14 5.65
N SER A 130 -14.06 22.60 4.44
CA SER A 130 -13.83 21.20 4.12
C SER A 130 -12.36 20.81 4.30
N GLU A 131 -11.43 21.69 3.88
CA GLU A 131 -9.98 21.49 4.08
C GLU A 131 -9.63 21.39 5.56
N ARG A 132 -10.15 22.29 6.39
CA ARG A 132 -9.93 22.25 7.84
C ARG A 132 -10.50 20.98 8.47
N ILE A 133 -11.72 20.57 8.08
CA ILE A 133 -12.32 19.32 8.59
C ILE A 133 -11.50 18.10 8.16
N ALA A 134 -11.03 18.07 6.91
CA ALA A 134 -10.17 17.00 6.40
C ALA A 134 -8.85 16.92 7.19
N ALA A 135 -8.21 18.05 7.46
CA ALA A 135 -6.98 18.12 8.26
C ALA A 135 -7.20 17.62 9.69
N GLU A 136 -8.26 18.06 10.36
CA GLU A 136 -8.57 17.61 11.72
C GLU A 136 -8.84 16.09 11.80
N VAL A 137 -9.46 15.51 10.76
CA VAL A 137 -9.65 14.05 10.67
C VAL A 137 -8.33 13.34 10.40
N ALA A 138 -7.50 13.86 9.51
CA ALA A 138 -6.19 13.29 9.19
C ALA A 138 -5.30 13.25 10.44
N ASP A 139 -5.26 14.33 11.23
CA ASP A 139 -4.51 14.40 12.49
C ASP A 139 -5.01 13.37 13.51
N GLN A 140 -6.33 13.23 13.65
CA GLN A 140 -6.91 12.23 14.54
C GLN A 140 -6.55 10.81 14.10
N TYR A 141 -6.61 10.55 12.79
CA TYR A 141 -6.26 9.25 12.22
C TYR A 141 -4.77 8.93 12.41
N GLU A 142 -3.89 9.89 12.12
CA GLU A 142 -2.44 9.73 12.30
C GLU A 142 -2.10 9.46 13.77
N SER A 143 -2.76 10.13 14.72
CA SER A 143 -2.60 9.87 16.14
C SER A 143 -2.93 8.42 16.50
N ILE A 144 -4.05 7.88 16.00
CA ILE A 144 -4.44 6.48 16.22
C ILE A 144 -3.39 5.53 15.64
N VAL A 145 -2.95 5.75 14.40
CA VAL A 145 -1.98 4.87 13.73
C VAL A 145 -0.61 4.88 14.43
N ARG A 146 -0.11 6.06 14.85
CA ARG A 146 1.19 6.21 15.53
C ARG A 146 1.22 5.58 16.93
N THR A 147 0.14 5.71 17.71
CA THR A 147 0.05 5.08 19.04
C THR A 147 0.20 3.56 18.98
N HIS A 148 -0.10 2.94 17.84
CA HIS A 148 -0.04 1.48 17.68
C HIS A 148 1.31 0.92 17.19
N HIS A 149 2.42 1.71 17.20
CA HIS A 149 3.79 1.26 16.85
C HIS A 149 3.86 0.51 15.51
N LEU A 150 3.14 1.01 14.51
CA LEU A 150 3.06 0.40 13.19
C LEU A 150 4.30 0.68 12.33
N SER A 151 4.95 1.83 12.58
CA SER A 151 6.11 2.34 11.87
C SER A 151 7.39 1.51 12.09
N GLU A 152 7.56 0.90 13.27
CA GLU A 152 8.74 0.05 13.56
C GLU A 152 8.77 -1.22 12.69
N LEU A 153 7.61 -1.84 12.44
CA LEU A 153 7.49 -3.01 11.57
C LEU A 153 7.73 -2.71 10.08
N LEU A 154 7.61 -1.44 9.68
CA LEU A 154 7.80 -0.97 8.31
C LEU A 154 9.25 -0.52 8.06
N ALA A 155 9.92 0.04 9.07
CA ALA A 155 11.33 0.43 9.03
C ALA A 155 12.28 -0.78 9.15
N ASP A 156 11.96 -1.74 10.03
CA ASP A 156 12.84 -2.87 10.35
C ASP A 156 12.66 -4.09 9.46
N GLY A 157 11.95 -3.97 8.33
CA GLY A 157 11.69 -5.07 7.41
C GLY A 157 12.94 -5.93 7.24
N CYS A 158 12.94 -7.12 7.86
CA CYS A 158 14.09 -8.01 8.05
C CYS A 158 15.40 -7.20 8.18
N GLY A 159 15.70 -6.73 9.40
CA GLY A 159 16.80 -5.81 9.74
C GLY A 159 18.14 -6.11 9.05
N PRO A 160 19.13 -5.20 9.13
CA PRO A 160 20.32 -5.16 8.26
C PRO A 160 21.20 -6.43 8.18
N GLU A 161 20.94 -7.45 9.00
CA GLU A 161 21.56 -8.78 9.00
C GLU A 161 20.74 -9.86 8.24
N CYS A 162 19.68 -9.46 7.55
CA CYS A 162 18.84 -10.31 6.71
C CYS A 162 19.51 -10.65 5.37
N GLY A 163 20.63 -11.35 5.42
CA GLY A 163 21.37 -11.74 4.22
C GLY A 163 22.88 -11.74 4.35
N THR A 164 23.45 -11.51 5.54
CA THR A 164 24.86 -11.79 5.78
C THR A 164 25.04 -13.30 5.93
N THR A 165 26.05 -13.81 5.25
CA THR A 165 26.33 -15.24 5.03
C THR A 165 26.63 -15.97 6.35
N ALA A 166 25.58 -16.47 7.01
CA ALA A 166 25.71 -17.48 8.05
C ALA A 166 24.45 -18.35 8.09
N GLY A 167 24.52 -19.49 7.38
CA GLY A 167 23.83 -20.71 7.77
C GLY A 167 22.30 -20.73 7.67
N CYS A 168 21.81 -21.24 6.53
CA CYS A 168 20.76 -22.25 6.62
C CYS A 168 21.33 -23.44 7.41
N GLY A 169 21.05 -23.53 8.71
CA GLY A 169 21.56 -24.61 9.55
C GLY A 169 21.03 -24.56 10.98
N SER A 170 19.92 -25.29 11.21
CA SER A 170 19.60 -26.02 12.44
C SER A 170 20.03 -25.42 13.78
N ALA A 171 19.10 -24.77 14.49
CA ALA A 171 18.79 -24.98 15.92
C ALA A 171 18.08 -23.76 16.54
N CYS A 172 16.76 -23.73 16.45
CA CYS A 172 15.91 -23.09 17.47
C CYS A 172 14.72 -24.01 17.72
N ALA A 173 15.02 -25.15 18.35
CA ALA A 173 14.06 -25.86 19.16
C ALA A 173 13.74 -24.99 20.39
N GLY A 174 12.46 -24.75 20.66
CA GLY A 174 12.04 -24.21 21.95
C GLY A 174 10.91 -23.19 21.92
N CYS A 175 9.73 -23.57 21.43
CA CYS A 175 8.48 -23.13 22.06
C CYS A 175 7.42 -24.20 21.80
N SER A 176 7.54 -25.28 22.57
CA SER A 176 6.48 -26.28 22.75
C SER A 176 5.39 -25.70 23.65
N GLY A 177 4.12 -25.88 23.26
CA GLY A 177 2.94 -25.57 24.06
C GLY A 177 1.66 -26.07 23.39
N CYS A 178 1.29 -27.31 23.72
CA CYS A 178 0.23 -28.16 23.16
C CYS A 178 -1.22 -27.62 23.24
N GLY A 179 -2.12 -28.20 22.43
CA GLY A 179 -3.56 -28.19 22.74
C GLY A 179 -4.53 -28.73 21.67
N VAL A 180 -4.48 -30.05 21.43
CA VAL A 180 -5.44 -30.95 20.72
C VAL A 180 -5.57 -30.82 19.20
#